data_AF-A0A972LG53-F1
#
_entry.id   AF-A0A972LG53-F1
#
_cell.length_a   1.000
_cell.length_b   1.000
_cell.length_c   1.000
_cell.angle_alpha   90.00
_cell.angle_beta   90.00
_cell.angle_gamma   90.00
#
_symmetry.space_group_name_H-M   'P 1'
#
loop_
_entity.id
_entity.type
_entity.pdbx_description
1 polymer ?
#
loop_
_entity_poly.entity_id
_entity_poly.type
_entity_poly.pdbx_seq_one_letter_code
_entity_poly.pdbx_strand_id
1 'polypeptide(L)'
;MGGANLPAMLKTGIKLSGLVFEIAIKIAAPVIAVVMVNNILLGALYKLIPQFNIFFVAYPLYLALGYIVLMIGLPFFMIFISGYFTDMKGYLNNLILIGAR
;
A
#
# COMPACT_ATOMS: atom_id res chain seq x y z
N MET A 1 -10.61 -21.30 34.76
CA MET A 1 -10.77 -21.30 33.28
C MET A 1 -11.14 -19.89 32.87
N GLY A 2 -10.37 -19.27 31.97
CA GLY A 2 -10.71 -17.93 31.48
C GLY A 2 -9.97 -16.81 32.20
N GLY A 3 -8.69 -16.66 31.90
CA GLY A 3 -7.99 -15.40 32.08
C GLY A 3 -7.36 -15.04 30.76
N ALA A 4 -8.14 -14.49 29.82
CA ALA A 4 -7.58 -13.96 28.58
C ALA A 4 -6.41 -13.05 28.98
N ASN A 5 -5.22 -13.35 28.48
CA ASN A 5 -4.02 -12.59 28.79
C ASN A 5 -4.08 -11.26 28.02
N LEU A 6 -5.01 -10.39 28.44
CA LEU A 6 -5.41 -9.13 27.85
C LEU A 6 -4.21 -8.23 27.52
N PRO A 7 -3.20 -8.07 28.40
CA PRO A 7 -2.02 -7.27 28.05
C PRO A 7 -1.19 -7.88 26.92
N ALA A 8 -1.09 -9.21 26.84
CA ALA A 8 -0.37 -9.89 25.76
C ALA A 8 -1.13 -9.82 24.41
N MET A 9 -2.46 -9.92 24.45
CA MET A 9 -3.33 -9.75 23.29
C MET A 9 -3.25 -8.31 22.76
N LEU A 10 -3.28 -7.31 23.65
CA LEU A 10 -3.19 -5.90 23.28
C LEU A 10 -1.86 -5.58 22.61
N LYS A 11 -0.74 -6.05 23.19
CA LYS A 11 0.61 -5.87 22.63
C LYS A 11 0.74 -6.49 21.24
N THR A 12 0.15 -7.66 21.03
CA THR A 12 0.17 -8.34 19.73
C THR A 12 -0.75 -7.67 18.72
N GLY A 13 -1.92 -7.15 19.15
CA GLY A 13 -2.82 -6.37 18.32
C GLY A 13 -2.18 -5.07 17.81
N ILE A 14 -1.47 -4.33 18.67
CA ILE A 14 -0.71 -3.13 18.27
C ILE A 14 0.43 -3.49 17.30
N LYS A 15 1.09 -4.63 17.50
CA LYS A 15 2.13 -5.10 16.56
C LYS A 15 1.53 -5.42 15.18
N LEU A 16 0.35 -6.04 15.14
CA LEU A 16 -0.34 -6.36 13.89
C LEU A 16 -0.80 -5.12 13.14
N SER A 17 -1.31 -4.10 13.82
CA SER A 17 -1.69 -2.85 13.15
C SER A 17 -0.48 -2.17 12.51
N GLY A 18 0.68 -2.18 13.18
CA GLY A 18 1.95 -1.71 12.60
C GLY A 18 2.36 -2.48 11.35
N LEU A 19 2.25 -3.81 11.37
CA LEU A 19 2.55 -4.65 10.21
C LEU A 19 1.61 -4.37 9.03
N VAL A 20 0.31 -4.22 9.27
CA VAL A 20 -0.67 -3.88 8.21
C VAL A 20 -0.34 -2.53 7.58
N PHE A 21 0.03 -1.53 8.39
CA PHE A 21 0.44 -0.22 7.89
C PHE A 21 1.72 -0.29 7.05
N GLU A 22 2.72 -1.04 7.51
CA GLU A 22 3.97 -1.26 6.76
C GLU A 22 3.72 -1.93 5.41
N ILE A 23 2.88 -2.98 5.40
CA ILE A 23 2.49 -3.70 4.18
C ILE A 23 1.76 -2.77 3.21
N ALA A 24 0.81 -1.96 3.71
CA ALA A 24 0.08 -1.00 2.90
C ALA A 24 1.02 0.01 2.21
N ILE A 25 2.00 0.54 2.95
CA ILE A 25 3.01 1.45 2.39
C ILE A 25 3.86 0.75 1.34
N LYS A 26 4.34 -0.47 1.61
CA LYS A 26 5.16 -1.24 0.65
C LYS A 26 4.42 -1.50 -0.66
N ILE A 27 3.14 -1.81 -0.58
CA ILE A 27 2.28 -2.02 -1.75
C ILE A 27 2.03 -0.70 -2.50
N ALA A 28 1.84 0.41 -1.79
CA ALA A 28 1.60 1.71 -2.41
C ALA A 28 2.88 2.39 -2.95
N ALA A 29 4.05 2.06 -2.41
CA ALA A 29 5.34 2.67 -2.74
C ALA A 29 5.64 2.77 -4.25
N PRO A 30 5.52 1.70 -5.07
CA PRO A 30 5.80 1.80 -6.50
C PRO A 30 4.83 2.76 -7.22
N VAL A 31 3.56 2.77 -6.83
CA VAL A 31 2.55 3.67 -7.42
C VAL A 31 2.86 5.12 -7.04
N ILE A 32 3.17 5.36 -5.76
CA ILE A 32 3.55 6.69 -5.25
C ILE A 32 4.80 7.20 -5.98
N ALA A 33 5.81 6.35 -6.21
CA ALA A 33 7.01 6.74 -6.93
C ALA A 33 6.71 7.20 -8.36
N VAL A 34 5.86 6.48 -9.11
CA VAL A 34 5.46 6.86 -10.47
C VAL A 34 4.71 8.18 -10.47
N VAL A 35 3.76 8.37 -9.55
CA VAL A 35 3.00 9.62 -9.43
C VAL A 35 3.91 10.79 -9.05
N MET A 36 4.88 10.56 -8.17
CA MET A 36 5.85 11.59 -7.76
C MET A 36 6.71 12.04 -8.94
N VAL A 37 7.25 11.11 -9.72
CA VAL A 37 8.01 11.43 -10.95
C VAL A 37 7.14 12.17 -11.95
N ASN A 38 5.89 11.74 -12.14
CA ASN A 38 4.94 12.41 -13.03
C ASN A 38 4.67 13.85 -12.60
N ASN A 39 4.48 14.10 -11.30
CA ASN A 39 4.25 15.45 -10.77
C ASN A 39 5.46 16.37 -11.01
N ILE A 40 6.68 15.84 -10.86
CA ILE A 40 7.92 16.57 -11.16
C ILE A 40 7.99 16.90 -12.65
N LEU A 41 7.70 15.93 -13.52
CA LEU A 41 7.70 16.11 -14.97
C LEU A 41 6.69 17.18 -15.41
N LEU A 42 5.45 17.10 -14.89
CA LEU A 42 4.39 18.07 -15.16
C LEU A 42 4.76 19.46 -14.63
N GLY A 43 5.38 19.55 -13.46
CA GLY A 43 5.89 20.81 -12.90
C GLY A 43 6.98 21.43 -13.78
N ALA A 44 7.88 20.62 -14.33
CA ALA A 44 8.89 21.09 -15.29
C ALA A 44 8.25 21.56 -16.61
N LEU A 45 7.28 20.79 -17.13
CA LEU A 45 6.53 21.16 -18.34
C LEU A 45 5.77 22.49 -18.18
N TYR A 46 5.23 22.77 -16.99
CA TYR A 46 4.59 24.04 -16.68
C TYR A 46 5.51 25.25 -16.89
N LYS A 47 6.80 25.10 -16.58
CA LYS A 47 7.81 26.15 -16.78
C LYS A 47 8.21 26.31 -18.25
N LEU A 48 8.15 25.24 -19.04
CA LEU A 48 8.56 25.23 -20.44
C LEU A 48 7.48 25.74 -21.40
N ILE A 49 6.20 25.43 -21.13
CA ILE A 49 5.08 25.79 -22.00
C ILE A 49 3.97 26.48 -21.18
N PRO A 50 4.17 27.74 -20.75
CA PRO A 50 3.30 28.42 -19.79
C PRO A 50 1.93 28.83 -20.34
N GLN A 51 1.75 28.81 -21.67
CA GLN A 51 0.49 29.20 -22.32
C GLN A 51 -0.44 28.02 -22.58
N PHE A 52 0.05 26.78 -22.46
CA PHE A 52 -0.75 25.60 -22.74
C PHE A 52 -1.61 25.26 -21.52
N ASN A 53 -2.88 24.92 -21.75
CA ASN A 53 -3.72 24.42 -20.66
C ASN A 53 -3.15 23.08 -20.17
N ILE A 54 -2.48 23.10 -19.02
CA ILE A 54 -1.78 21.91 -18.51
C ILE A 54 -2.74 20.77 -18.17
N PHE A 55 -4.00 21.06 -17.86
CA PHE A 55 -5.01 20.02 -17.64
C PHE A 55 -5.21 19.15 -18.88
N PHE A 56 -5.08 19.72 -20.08
CA PHE A 56 -5.22 18.98 -21.34
C PHE A 56 -4.12 17.92 -21.50
N VAL A 57 -2.94 18.11 -20.90
CA VAL A 57 -1.82 17.17 -20.97
C VAL A 57 -1.76 16.26 -19.75
N ALA A 58 -2.03 16.82 -18.57
CA ALA A 58 -1.94 16.11 -17.30
C ALA A 58 -2.97 14.99 -17.19
N TYR A 59 -4.24 15.23 -17.52
CA TYR A 59 -5.29 14.21 -17.38
C TYR A 59 -5.06 12.97 -18.26
N PRO A 60 -4.73 13.10 -19.56
CA PRO A 60 -4.36 11.94 -20.38
C PRO A 60 -3.15 11.19 -19.83
N LEU A 61 -2.15 11.91 -19.31
CA LEU A 61 -0.95 11.31 -18.75
C LEU A 61 -1.22 10.54 -17.46
N TYR A 62 -2.03 11.09 -16.55
CA TYR A 62 -2.46 10.39 -15.33
C TYR A 62 -3.21 9.10 -15.64
N LEU A 63 -4.14 9.13 -16.61
CA LEU A 63 -4.88 7.94 -17.02
C LEU A 63 -3.95 6.90 -17.65
N ALA A 64 -3.12 7.30 -18.62
CA ALA A 64 -2.19 6.39 -19.29
C ALA A 64 -1.23 5.71 -18.30
N LEU A 65 -0.59 6.49 -17.43
CA LEU A 65 0.31 5.96 -16.40
C LEU A 65 -0.43 5.10 -15.38
N GLY A 66 -1.64 5.49 -14.98
CA GLY A 66 -2.49 4.69 -14.10
C GLY A 66 -2.76 3.30 -14.69
N TYR A 67 -3.15 3.23 -15.97
CA TYR A 67 -3.36 1.94 -16.64
C TYR A 67 -2.08 1.13 -16.77
N ILE A 68 -0.94 1.73 -17.12
CA ILE A 68 0.35 1.03 -17.20
C ILE A 68 0.73 0.44 -15.84
N VAL A 69 0.62 1.23 -14.77
CA VAL A 69 0.94 0.79 -13.40
C VAL A 69 -0.02 -0.31 -12.95
N LEU A 70 -1.31 -0.23 -13.28
CA LEU A 70 -2.27 -1.29 -12.97
C LEU A 70 -1.96 -2.59 -13.73
N MET A 71 -1.68 -2.51 -15.04
CA MET A 71 -1.38 -3.70 -15.85
C MET A 71 -0.11 -4.41 -15.40
N ILE A 72 0.96 -3.65 -15.15
CA ILE A 72 2.23 -4.21 -14.67
C ILE A 72 2.09 -4.65 -13.21
N GLY A 73 1.38 -3.89 -12.39
CA GLY A 73 1.25 -4.13 -10.95
C GLY A 73 0.34 -5.29 -10.58
N LEU A 74 -0.71 -5.58 -11.36
CA LEU A 74 -1.69 -6.64 -11.07
C LEU A 74 -1.07 -8.00 -10.68
N PRO A 75 -0.11 -8.58 -11.44
CA PRO A 75 0.51 -9.84 -11.08
C PRO A 75 1.31 -9.76 -9.77
N PHE A 76 2.01 -8.64 -9.54
CA PHE A 76 2.73 -8.43 -8.29
C PHE A 76 1.77 -8.33 -7.10
N PHE A 77 0.66 -7.60 -7.26
CA PHE A 77 -0.39 -7.49 -6.23
C PHE A 77 -0.91 -8.88 -5.82
N MET A 78 -1.15 -9.78 -6.76
CA MET A 78 -1.59 -11.15 -6.45
C MET A 78 -0.57 -11.90 -5.60
N ILE A 79 0.71 -11.89 -5.99
CA ILE A 79 1.79 -12.58 -5.26
C ILE A 79 1.95 -12.01 -3.84
N PHE A 80 2.00 -10.69 -3.72
CA PHE A 80 2.18 -10.02 -2.43
C PHE A 80 0.99 -10.24 -1.50
N ILE A 81 -0.24 -10.08 -1.99
CA ILE A 81 -1.44 -10.28 -1.17
C ILE A 81 -1.47 -11.71 -0.62
N SER A 82 -1.24 -12.73 -1.45
CA SER A 82 -1.27 -14.13 -1.00
C SER A 82 -0.22 -14.44 0.07
N GLY A 83 1.00 -13.89 -0.05
CA GLY A 83 2.04 -14.02 0.96
C GLY A 83 1.64 -13.37 2.29
N TYR A 84 1.31 -12.08 2.25
CA TYR A 84 0.95 -11.32 3.45
C TYR A 84 -0.32 -11.85 4.14
N PHE A 85 -1.29 -12.37 3.39
CA PHE A 85 -2.49 -12.98 3.98
C PHE A 85 -2.18 -14.26 4.76
N THR A 86 -1.20 -15.04 4.30
CA THR A 86 -0.80 -16.29 4.95
C THR A 86 -0.09 -16.01 6.27
N ASP A 87 0.82 -15.03 6.27
CA ASP A 87 1.49 -14.56 7.48
C ASP A 87 0.48 -14.00 8.50
N MET A 88 -0.49 -13.21 8.03
CA MET A 88 -1.52 -12.62 8.90
C MET A 88 -2.42 -13.68 9.55
N LYS A 89 -2.78 -14.74 8.84
CA LYS A 89 -3.49 -15.90 9.43
C LYS A 89 -2.67 -16.55 10.55
N GLY A 90 -1.35 -16.68 10.36
CA GLY A 90 -0.44 -17.20 11.37
C GLY A 90 -0.43 -16.35 12.65
N TYR A 91 -0.36 -15.02 12.50
CA TYR A 91 -0.40 -14.10 13.64
C TYR A 91 -1.74 -14.10 14.37
N LEU A 92 -2.86 -14.18 13.65
CA LEU A 92 -4.20 -14.29 14.23
C LEU A 92 -4.39 -15.59 15.01
N ASN A 93 -3.86 -16.71 14.50
CA ASN A 93 -3.92 -17.98 15.22
C ASN A 93 -3.11 -17.93 16.53
N ASN A 94 -1.92 -17.32 16.51
CA ASN A 94 -1.13 -17.10 17.72
C ASN A 94 -1.85 -16.20 18.74
N LEU A 95 -2.59 -15.18 18.28
CA LEU A 95 -3.42 -14.34 19.13
C LEU A 95 -4.51 -15.14 19.86
N ILE A 96 -5.22 -16.01 19.13
CA ILE A 96 -6.29 -16.84 19.68
C ILE A 96 -5.72 -17.84 20.70
N LEU A 97 -4.57 -18.46 20.40
CA LEU A 97 -3.90 -19.41 21.29
C LEU A 97 -3.37 -18.78 22.58
N ILE A 98 -2.95 -17.51 22.55
CA ILE A 98 -2.53 -16.75 23.74
C ILE A 98 -3.73 -16.34 24.59
N GLY A 99 -4.88 -16.04 23.96
CA GLY A 99 -6.12 -15.72 24.67
C GLY A 99 -6.84 -16.94 25.25
N ALA A 100 -6.58 -18.14 24.72
CA ALA A 100 -7.17 -19.41 25.16
C ALA A 100 -6.41 -20.09 26.32
N ARG A 101 -5.22 -19.59 26.70
CA ARG A 101 -4.43 -20.02 27.86
C ARG A 101 -4.75 -19.14 29.06
#